data_AF-A0AAW7KRS7-F1
#
_entry.id   AF-A0AAW7KRS7-F1
#
_cell.length_a   1.000
_cell.length_b   1.000
_cell.length_c   1.000
_cell.angle_alpha   90.00
_cell.angle_beta   90.00
_cell.angle_gamma   90.00
#
_symmetry.space_group_name_H-M   'P 1'
#
loop_
_entity.id
_entity.type
_entity.pdbx_description
1 polymer ?
#
loop_
_entity_poly.entity_id
_entity_poly.type
_entity_poly.pdbx_seq_one_letter_code
_entity_poly.pdbx_strand_id
1 'polypeptide(L)'
;MFKGFILVVFILFSASSLANVDIDLACKEKKEQQRSLLERLSTSVTEAHLAGQCTGYDFYYKVNLKESCSEFLEQKESLLSSLSTSLKEANLAGMCVGAIYRVAKRCKVDTYKINYAYIARGALTVHKVEQRLGCYGEQYGW
;
A
#
# COMPACT_ATOMS: atom_id res chain seq x y z
N MET A 1 -7.41 -32.67 24.38
CA MET A 1 -7.11 -31.48 25.20
C MET A 1 -6.12 -30.64 24.42
N PHE A 2 -6.59 -29.54 23.83
CA PHE A 2 -5.80 -28.54 23.10
C PHE A 2 -5.22 -27.55 24.10
N LYS A 3 -3.89 -27.43 24.17
CA LYS A 3 -3.19 -26.28 24.78
C LYS A 3 -1.71 -26.40 24.43
N GLY A 4 -1.29 -25.81 23.31
CA GLY A 4 0.12 -25.84 22.95
C GLY A 4 0.53 -25.26 21.59
N PHE A 5 -0.39 -24.68 20.80
CA PHE A 5 -0.04 -24.19 19.45
C PHE A 5 -0.52 -22.77 19.10
N ILE A 6 -1.02 -22.01 20.08
CA ILE A 6 -1.55 -20.65 19.85
C ILE A 6 -0.83 -19.67 20.77
N LEU A 7 0.48 -19.49 20.59
CA LEU A 7 1.19 -18.38 21.23
C LEU A 7 2.51 -17.96 20.56
N VAL A 8 2.81 -18.49 19.36
CA VAL A 8 4.01 -18.09 18.60
C VAL A 8 3.70 -17.26 17.34
N VAL A 9 2.43 -17.18 16.93
CA VAL A 9 2.03 -16.44 15.71
C VAL A 9 1.74 -14.94 15.98
N PHE A 10 1.49 -14.54 17.24
CA PHE A 10 1.12 -13.15 17.55
C PHE A 10 2.29 -12.18 17.82
N ILE A 11 3.54 -12.68 17.95
CA ILE A 11 4.71 -11.84 18.27
C ILE A 11 5.54 -11.48 17.01
N LEU A 12 5.21 -12.03 15.84
CA LEU A 12 5.89 -11.69 14.58
C LEU A 12 5.37 -10.41 13.90
N PHE A 13 4.31 -9.77 14.42
CA PHE A 13 3.76 -8.54 13.83
C PHE A 13 4.46 -7.25 14.26
N SER A 14 5.48 -7.31 15.13
CA SER A 14 6.04 -6.12 15.78
C SER A 14 7.35 -5.60 15.19
N ALA A 15 8.01 -6.33 14.29
CA ALA A 15 9.33 -5.91 13.81
C ALA A 15 9.71 -6.53 12.47
N SER A 16 9.05 -6.14 11.40
CA SER A 16 9.60 -6.24 10.05
C SER A 16 8.85 -5.23 9.20
N SER A 17 9.61 -4.44 8.44
CA SER A 17 9.18 -3.51 7.40
C SER A 17 7.76 -3.76 6.88
N LEU A 18 7.00 -2.68 6.71
CA LEU A 18 6.00 -2.57 5.64
C LEU A 18 6.39 -3.52 4.50
N ALA A 19 5.61 -4.59 4.34
CA ALA A 19 5.95 -5.76 3.57
C ALA A 19 6.50 -5.39 2.19
N ASN A 20 7.41 -6.22 1.66
CA ASN A 20 7.73 -6.22 0.24
C ASN A 20 6.43 -6.05 -0.54
N VAL A 21 6.28 -4.92 -1.23
CA VAL A 21 5.08 -4.66 -2.02
C VAL A 21 5.09 -5.67 -3.17
N ASP A 22 4.32 -6.74 -2.99
CA ASP A 22 4.10 -7.78 -3.99
C ASP A 22 2.85 -7.42 -4.77
N ILE A 23 3.04 -6.70 -5.87
CA ILE A 23 1.95 -6.26 -6.73
C ILE A 23 1.27 -7.45 -7.42
N ASP A 24 1.99 -8.53 -7.71
CA ASP A 24 1.40 -9.70 -8.37
C ASP A 24 0.46 -10.43 -7.41
N LEU A 25 0.86 -10.60 -6.15
CA LEU A 25 -0.01 -11.07 -5.07
C LEU A 25 -1.20 -10.12 -4.88
N ALA A 26 -0.96 -8.82 -4.74
CA ALA A 26 -2.01 -7.82 -4.56
C ALA A 26 -3.06 -7.86 -5.69
N CYS A 27 -2.62 -8.01 -6.94
CA CYS A 27 -3.51 -8.10 -8.09
C CYS A 27 -4.18 -9.46 -8.25
N LYS A 28 -3.54 -10.54 -7.80
CA LYS A 28 -4.18 -11.86 -7.68
C LYS A 28 -5.32 -11.81 -6.68
N GLU A 29 -5.07 -11.28 -5.48
CA GLU A 29 -6.08 -11.09 -4.43
C GLU A 29 -7.25 -10.21 -4.91
N LYS A 30 -6.95 -9.09 -5.59
CA LYS A 30 -8.01 -8.25 -6.19
C LYS A 30 -8.86 -9.02 -7.20
N LYS A 31 -8.26 -9.86 -8.05
CA LYS A 31 -8.99 -10.69 -9.02
C LYS A 31 -9.82 -11.76 -8.32
N GLU A 32 -9.29 -12.37 -7.26
CA GLU A 32 -10.02 -13.35 -6.44
C GLU A 32 -11.20 -12.69 -5.74
N GLN A 33 -11.04 -11.48 -5.18
CA GLN A 33 -12.16 -10.69 -4.66
C GLN A 33 -13.20 -10.38 -5.74
N GLN A 34 -12.80 -9.89 -6.91
CA GLN A 34 -13.73 -9.60 -8.01
C GLN A 34 -14.47 -10.86 -8.50
N ARG A 35 -13.81 -12.01 -8.52
CA ARG A 35 -14.41 -13.30 -8.90
C ARG A 35 -15.31 -13.89 -7.82
N SER A 36 -14.92 -13.72 -6.56
CA SER A 36 -15.67 -14.17 -5.40
C SER A 36 -16.99 -13.43 -5.22
N LEU A 37 -17.16 -12.27 -5.86
CA LEU A 37 -18.21 -11.32 -5.50
C LEU A 37 -18.93 -10.77 -6.72
N LEU A 38 -20.07 -11.40 -6.97
CA LEU A 38 -21.24 -10.63 -7.36
C LEU A 38 -21.58 -9.53 -6.32
N GLU A 39 -21.16 -9.52 -5.03
CA GLU A 39 -21.76 -8.55 -4.07
C GLU A 39 -21.00 -7.85 -2.91
N ARG A 40 -19.79 -8.19 -2.39
CA ARG A 40 -19.26 -7.48 -1.18
C ARG A 40 -17.73 -7.41 -1.02
N LEU A 41 -17.16 -6.25 -1.36
CA LEU A 41 -15.78 -5.80 -1.04
C LEU A 41 -15.18 -6.45 0.22
N SER A 42 -13.98 -7.03 0.07
CA SER A 42 -12.97 -7.39 1.08
C SER A 42 -13.46 -7.83 2.47
N THR A 43 -13.09 -9.04 2.90
CA THR A 43 -13.50 -9.57 4.22
C THR A 43 -12.56 -9.15 5.36
N SER A 44 -11.43 -8.53 5.04
CA SER A 44 -10.41 -8.13 6.02
C SER A 44 -9.65 -6.86 5.62
N VAL A 45 -9.14 -6.12 6.62
CA VAL A 45 -8.29 -4.92 6.40
C VAL A 45 -7.10 -5.21 5.49
N THR A 46 -6.49 -6.39 5.63
CA THR A 46 -5.36 -6.85 4.80
C THR A 46 -5.76 -7.02 3.34
N GLU A 47 -6.86 -7.70 3.08
CA GLU A 47 -7.42 -7.89 1.74
C GLU A 47 -7.77 -6.56 1.07
N ALA A 48 -8.36 -5.64 1.83
CA ALA A 48 -8.72 -4.32 1.33
C ALA A 48 -7.47 -3.52 0.94
N HIS A 49 -6.43 -3.61 1.76
CA HIS A 49 -5.14 -2.99 1.52
C HIS A 49 -4.45 -3.55 0.27
N LEU A 50 -4.41 -4.89 0.10
CA LEU A 50 -3.84 -5.53 -1.09
C LEU A 50 -4.61 -5.14 -2.37
N ALA A 51 -5.93 -5.16 -2.34
CA ALA A 51 -6.73 -4.70 -3.47
C ALA A 51 -6.51 -3.21 -3.79
N GLY A 52 -6.30 -2.41 -2.75
CA GLY A 52 -5.86 -1.02 -2.84
C GLY A 52 -4.52 -0.90 -3.56
N GLN A 53 -3.50 -1.67 -3.16
CA GLN A 53 -2.18 -1.67 -3.79
C GLN A 53 -2.24 -1.98 -5.28
N CYS A 54 -2.99 -3.02 -5.68
CA CYS A 54 -3.16 -3.31 -7.11
C CYS A 54 -3.83 -2.14 -7.86
N THR A 55 -4.89 -1.57 -7.27
CA THR A 55 -5.59 -0.42 -7.88
C THR A 55 -4.70 0.80 -8.00
N GLY A 56 -3.93 1.11 -6.95
CA GLY A 56 -2.96 2.20 -6.95
C GLY A 56 -1.87 2.00 -7.99
N TYR A 57 -1.42 0.77 -8.18
CA TYR A 57 -0.41 0.43 -9.18
C TYR A 57 -0.93 0.63 -10.62
N ASP A 58 -2.12 0.10 -10.92
CA ASP A 58 -2.72 0.17 -12.26
C ASP A 58 -3.12 1.60 -12.65
N PHE A 59 -3.62 2.37 -11.69
CA PHE A 59 -4.22 3.68 -11.92
C PHE A 59 -3.45 4.82 -11.25
N TYR A 60 -2.15 4.65 -11.00
CA TYR A 60 -1.31 5.58 -10.21
C TYR A 60 -1.43 7.07 -10.61
N TYR A 61 -1.71 7.39 -11.88
CA TYR A 61 -1.89 8.75 -12.40
C TYR A 61 -3.29 9.35 -12.15
N LYS A 62 -4.28 8.51 -11.82
CA LYS A 62 -5.66 8.90 -11.48
C LYS A 62 -5.95 8.81 -9.97
N VAL A 63 -5.05 8.22 -9.19
CA VAL A 63 -5.20 8.11 -7.74
C VAL A 63 -5.17 9.52 -7.13
N ASN A 64 -6.12 9.80 -6.25
CA ASN A 64 -6.07 10.97 -5.37
C ASN A 64 -5.01 10.74 -4.29
N LEU A 65 -3.74 10.97 -4.64
CA LEU A 65 -2.59 10.69 -3.77
C LEU A 65 -2.68 11.45 -2.45
N LYS A 66 -3.22 12.67 -2.45
CA LYS A 66 -3.40 13.45 -1.22
C LYS A 66 -4.28 12.71 -0.19
N GLU A 67 -5.44 12.22 -0.63
CA GLU A 67 -6.38 11.49 0.22
C GLU A 67 -5.81 10.12 0.58
N SER A 68 -5.45 9.31 -0.42
CA SER A 68 -4.96 7.95 -0.22
C SER A 68 -3.70 7.90 0.66
N CYS A 69 -2.78 8.86 0.52
CA CYS A 69 -1.57 8.88 1.33
C CYS A 69 -1.77 9.49 2.72
N SER A 70 -2.80 10.32 2.95
CA SER A 70 -3.22 10.70 4.30
C SER A 70 -3.68 9.46 5.07
N GLU A 71 -4.58 8.68 4.46
CA GLU A 71 -5.09 7.43 5.04
C GLU A 71 -3.97 6.43 5.34
N PHE A 72 -2.98 6.32 4.46
CA PHE A 72 -1.81 5.48 4.72
C PHE A 72 -1.02 5.92 5.97
N LEU A 73 -0.83 7.23 6.15
CA LEU A 73 -0.11 7.76 7.30
C LEU A 73 -0.92 7.59 8.59
N GLU A 74 -2.23 7.87 8.53
CA GLU A 74 -3.16 7.67 9.64
C GLU A 74 -3.26 6.20 10.03
N GLN A 75 -3.36 5.28 9.06
CA GLN A 75 -3.35 3.83 9.33
C GLN A 75 -2.06 3.39 10.02
N LYS A 76 -0.90 3.96 9.64
CA LYS A 76 0.38 3.66 10.29
C LYS A 76 0.43 4.18 11.73
N GLU A 77 -0.12 5.36 11.99
CA GLU A 77 -0.24 5.91 13.35
C GLU A 77 -1.26 5.11 14.18
N SER A 78 -2.38 4.72 13.58
CA SER A 78 -3.45 3.91 14.16
C SER A 78 -2.96 2.54 14.64
N LEU A 79 -2.10 1.87 13.85
CA LEU A 79 -1.41 0.64 14.25
C LEU A 79 -0.50 0.82 15.49
N LEU A 80 0.00 2.03 15.72
CA LEU A 80 0.77 2.37 16.92
C LEU A 80 -0.13 2.78 18.10
N SER A 81 -1.36 3.22 17.83
CA SER A 81 -2.27 3.81 18.83
C SER A 81 -3.55 3.00 19.07
N SER A 82 -3.64 1.73 18.63
CA SER A 82 -4.78 0.82 18.82
C SER A 82 -6.12 1.26 18.22
N LEU A 83 -6.12 2.21 17.29
CA LEU A 83 -7.33 2.71 16.63
C LEU A 83 -7.82 1.69 15.57
N SER A 84 -9.14 1.64 15.36
CA SER A 84 -9.78 0.75 14.39
C SER A 84 -9.69 1.36 12.99
N THR A 85 -9.12 0.64 12.02
CA THR A 85 -9.08 1.04 10.59
C THR A 85 -10.25 0.40 9.83
N SER A 86 -11.01 1.19 9.07
CA SER A 86 -12.09 0.66 8.22
C SER A 86 -11.54 -0.01 6.95
N LEU A 87 -12.34 -0.88 6.32
CA LEU A 87 -11.96 -1.49 5.03
C LEU A 87 -11.72 -0.44 3.93
N LYS A 88 -12.46 0.68 3.98
CA LYS A 88 -12.30 1.78 3.02
C LYS A 88 -10.96 2.48 3.21
N GLU A 89 -10.60 2.81 4.45
CA GLU A 89 -9.32 3.44 4.80
C GLU A 89 -8.15 2.53 4.42
N ALA A 90 -8.27 1.23 4.74
CA ALA A 90 -7.27 0.24 4.37
C ALA A 90 -7.04 0.17 2.85
N ASN A 91 -8.13 0.23 2.06
CA ASN A 91 -8.06 0.25 0.61
C ASN A 91 -7.38 1.52 0.08
N LEU A 92 -7.75 2.70 0.61
CA LEU A 92 -7.14 3.98 0.24
C LEU A 92 -5.65 4.01 0.58
N ALA A 93 -5.28 3.54 1.77
CA ALA A 93 -3.89 3.39 2.18
C ALA A 93 -3.11 2.45 1.24
N GLY A 94 -3.72 1.34 0.83
CA GLY A 94 -3.18 0.44 -0.18
C GLY A 94 -2.94 1.14 -1.51
N MET A 95 -3.90 1.95 -1.99
CA MET A 95 -3.75 2.70 -3.24
C MET A 95 -2.54 3.64 -3.21
N CYS A 96 -2.28 4.32 -2.09
CA CYS A 96 -1.07 5.15 -1.94
C CYS A 96 0.21 4.32 -2.14
N VAL A 97 0.32 3.19 -1.44
CA VAL A 97 1.51 2.31 -1.50
C VAL A 97 1.72 1.78 -2.93
N GLY A 98 0.66 1.30 -3.57
CA GLY A 98 0.72 0.80 -4.95
C GLY A 98 1.13 1.86 -5.97
N ALA A 99 0.61 3.08 -5.82
CA ALA A 99 0.95 4.20 -6.68
C ALA A 99 2.42 4.63 -6.50
N ILE A 100 2.90 4.76 -5.26
CA ILE A 100 4.31 5.07 -4.97
C ILE A 100 5.23 3.98 -5.56
N TYR A 101 4.88 2.71 -5.36
CA TYR A 101 5.64 1.57 -5.90
C TYR A 101 5.73 1.64 -7.44
N ARG A 102 4.61 1.92 -8.12
CA ARG A 102 4.59 2.07 -9.58
C ARG A 102 5.50 3.19 -10.06
N VAL A 103 5.45 4.35 -9.40
CA VAL A 103 6.31 5.49 -9.74
C VAL A 103 7.78 5.13 -9.52
N ALA A 104 8.11 4.49 -8.40
CA ALA A 104 9.47 4.10 -8.12
C ALA A 104 10.04 3.07 -9.10
N LYS A 105 9.24 2.10 -9.56
CA LYS A 105 9.62 1.20 -10.66
C LYS A 105 9.95 1.97 -11.93
N ARG A 106 9.12 2.97 -12.30
CA ARG A 106 9.41 3.83 -13.48
C ARG A 106 10.69 4.64 -13.30
N CYS A 107 10.97 5.04 -12.07
CA CYS A 107 12.18 5.75 -11.67
C CYS A 107 13.41 4.85 -11.49
N LYS A 108 13.30 3.54 -11.73
CA LYS A 108 14.37 2.55 -11.53
C LYS A 108 14.96 2.57 -10.11
N VAL A 109 14.18 3.03 -9.13
CA VAL A 109 14.57 3.03 -7.72
C VAL A 109 14.40 1.62 -7.18
N ASP A 110 15.36 1.18 -6.36
CA ASP A 110 15.27 -0.06 -5.62
C ASP A 110 14.07 0.00 -4.65
N THR A 111 12.99 -0.69 -5.02
CA THR A 111 11.70 -0.64 -4.30
C THR A 111 11.77 -1.18 -2.88
N TYR A 112 12.80 -1.97 -2.56
CA TYR A 112 13.06 -2.52 -1.22
C TYR A 112 13.63 -1.49 -0.26
N LYS A 113 14.17 -0.38 -0.76
CA LYS A 113 14.81 0.67 0.03
C LYS A 113 13.93 1.92 0.19
N ILE A 114 12.71 1.89 -0.33
CA ILE A 114 11.81 3.04 -0.29
C ILE A 114 11.23 3.19 1.11
N ASN A 115 11.41 4.36 1.70
CA ASN A 115 10.64 4.77 2.86
C ASN A 115 9.27 5.30 2.41
N TYR A 116 8.29 4.42 2.26
CA TYR A 116 6.94 4.77 1.79
C TYR A 116 6.28 5.88 2.63
N ALA A 117 6.51 5.91 3.95
CA ALA A 117 5.96 6.94 4.82
C ALA A 117 6.57 8.32 4.53
N TYR A 118 7.88 8.38 4.28
CA TYR A 118 8.55 9.63 3.89
C TYR A 118 8.04 10.14 2.53
N ILE A 119 7.84 9.25 1.57
CA ILE A 119 7.29 9.63 0.25
C ILE A 119 5.84 10.10 0.41
N ALA A 120 5.00 9.33 1.12
CA ALA A 120 3.59 9.61 1.36
C ALA A 120 3.35 10.98 2.01
N ARG A 121 4.18 11.40 2.98
CA ARG A 121 4.06 12.72 3.65
C ARG A 121 4.08 13.93 2.72
N GLY A 122 4.64 13.81 1.52
CA GLY A 122 4.56 14.87 0.52
C GLY A 122 3.99 14.43 -0.82
N ALA A 123 3.32 13.28 -0.88
CA ALA A 123 2.71 12.74 -2.07
C ALA A 123 1.36 13.44 -2.36
N LEU A 124 1.42 14.71 -2.79
CA LEU A 124 0.22 15.43 -3.24
C LEU A 124 -0.15 15.07 -4.68
N THR A 125 0.87 14.76 -5.50
CA THR A 125 0.77 14.42 -6.92
C THR A 125 1.84 13.40 -7.29
N VAL A 126 1.68 12.70 -8.41
CA VAL A 126 2.71 11.79 -8.95
C VAL A 126 4.04 12.51 -9.14
N HIS A 127 4.00 13.75 -9.62
CA HIS A 127 5.17 14.60 -9.78
C HIS A 127 5.93 14.84 -8.47
N LYS A 128 5.22 15.06 -7.36
CA LYS A 128 5.86 15.21 -6.04
C LYS A 128 6.48 13.89 -5.56
N VAL A 129 5.87 12.76 -5.91
CA VAL A 129 6.44 11.43 -5.66
C VAL A 129 7.73 11.24 -6.45
N GLU A 130 7.75 11.59 -7.75
CA GLU A 130 8.96 11.54 -8.59
C GLU A 130 10.09 12.42 -8.04
N GLN A 131 9.77 13.65 -7.58
CA GLN A 131 10.75 14.55 -6.95
C GLN A 131 11.37 13.92 -5.69
N ARG A 132 10.55 13.33 -4.82
CA ARG A 132 11.02 12.72 -3.57
C ARG A 132 11.80 11.42 -3.79
N LEU A 133 11.55 10.73 -4.91
CA LEU A 133 12.30 9.56 -5.34
C LEU A 133 13.58 9.93 -6.10
N GLY A 134 13.81 11.21 -6.40
CA GLY A 134 15.03 11.69 -7.06
C GLY A 134 15.07 11.46 -8.57
N CYS A 135 13.93 11.18 -9.21
CA CYS A 135 13.84 10.88 -10.66
C CYS A 135 13.09 11.96 -11.46
N TYR A 136 12.80 13.10 -10.82
CA TYR A 136 12.13 14.21 -11.48
C TYR A 136 13.04 14.83 -12.55
N GLY A 137 12.58 14.82 -13.81
CA GLY A 137 13.32 15.39 -14.95
C GLY A 137 14.09 14.38 -15.80
N GLU A 138 14.23 13.11 -15.38
CA GLU A 138 14.95 12.09 -16.17
C GLU A 138 14.10 11.39 -17.25
N GLN A 139 12.82 11.75 -17.41
CA GLN A 139 11.94 11.18 -18.45
C GLN A 139 12.07 11.85 -19.84
N TYR A 140 12.94 12.86 -20.00
CA TYR A 140 13.18 13.55 -21.29
C TYR A 140 14.64 13.47 -21.76
N GLY A 141 15.30 12.32 -21.54
CA GLY A 141 16.52 11.98 -22.27
C GLY A 141 16.16 11.35 -23.61
N TRP A 142 16.44 12.08 -24.70
CA TRP A 142 16.31 11.65 -26.09
C TRP A 142 17.13 10.39 -26.41
#